data_AF-G0N8Z8-F1
#
_entry.id   AF-G0N8Z8-F1
#
_cell.length_a   1.000
_cell.length_b   1.000
_cell.length_c   1.000
_cell.angle_alpha   90.00
_cell.angle_beta   90.00
_cell.angle_gamma   90.00
#
_symmetry.space_group_name_H-M   'P 1'
#
loop_
_entity.id
_entity.type
_entity.pdbx_description
1 polymer ?
#
loop_
_entity_poly.entity_id
_entity_poly.type
_entity_poly.pdbx_seq_one_letter_code
_entity_poly.pdbx_strand_id
1 'polypeptide(L)'
;MAPKKQKFIFMKKSNGIFKVPIISGSSKKISQESMEIRRLKNELEICKNELKNKTTENTVLRNQCIAFENHCEQLHGIRNQLINEMNEQEKHFADLFDKQKKLIEESNKFCSISKEIGLAKDKHLEVQTKLIDILEKDLNTMDQIQKRHEDAKNQQGKMETTRNGEPFSWQLCDICLEKYSNEECHVPRSLGCGHTVCHGCATKLSVTGGVRCPFDRITTKTKNSESLPKNFSVLQMCI
;
A
#
# COMPACT_ATOMS: atom_id res chain seq x y z
N MET A 1 103.82 -66.08 6.91
CA MET A 1 105.00 -65.96 6.03
C MET A 1 104.55 -66.09 4.58
N ALA A 2 104.57 -65.01 3.80
CA ALA A 2 104.72 -65.12 2.34
C ALA A 2 106.21 -65.44 2.06
N PRO A 3 106.65 -66.08 0.93
CA PRO A 3 106.46 -65.46 -0.39
C PRO A 3 106.59 -66.34 -1.68
N LYS A 4 106.24 -65.70 -2.82
CA LYS A 4 106.96 -65.65 -4.12
C LYS A 4 106.98 -66.86 -5.12
N LYS A 5 106.39 -66.53 -6.29
CA LYS A 5 106.96 -66.51 -7.67
C LYS A 5 107.18 -67.81 -8.46
N GLN A 6 106.43 -67.87 -9.58
CA GLN A 6 106.85 -68.06 -10.99
C GLN A 6 108.14 -68.86 -11.27
N LYS A 7 108.03 -69.86 -12.15
CA LYS A 7 108.74 -69.85 -13.46
C LYS A 7 108.28 -70.98 -14.40
N PHE A 8 108.13 -70.60 -15.66
CA PHE A 8 108.07 -71.44 -16.86
C PHE A 8 109.31 -72.36 -16.97
N ILE A 9 109.20 -73.49 -17.68
CA ILE A 9 110.06 -73.84 -18.83
C ILE A 9 109.76 -75.26 -19.38
N PHE A 10 109.54 -75.27 -20.70
CA PHE A 10 109.85 -76.28 -21.73
C PHE A 10 109.22 -77.68 -21.76
N MET A 11 108.51 -77.85 -22.88
CA MET A 11 108.32 -79.04 -23.70
C MET A 11 109.28 -80.22 -23.44
N LYS A 12 108.67 -81.41 -23.29
CA LYS A 12 109.13 -82.62 -23.98
C LYS A 12 107.93 -83.30 -24.63
N LYS A 13 107.90 -83.30 -25.96
CA LYS A 13 107.07 -84.21 -26.75
C LYS A 13 107.71 -85.60 -26.66
N SER A 14 106.97 -86.59 -26.21
CA SER A 14 107.28 -87.99 -26.49
C SER A 14 105.99 -88.69 -26.93
N ASN A 15 106.04 -89.11 -28.18
CA ASN A 15 105.00 -89.78 -28.94
C ASN A 15 104.40 -90.96 -28.18
N GLY A 16 103.10 -90.89 -27.89
CA GLY A 16 102.28 -92.02 -27.49
C GLY A 16 101.03 -92.02 -28.35
N ILE A 17 101.00 -92.88 -29.37
CA ILE A 17 99.80 -93.15 -30.17
C ILE A 17 98.82 -93.89 -29.25
N PHE A 18 97.96 -93.14 -28.56
CA PHE A 18 96.79 -93.71 -27.90
C PHE A 18 95.70 -93.89 -28.96
N LYS A 19 95.54 -95.13 -29.41
CA LYS A 19 94.42 -95.57 -30.23
C LYS A 19 93.13 -95.31 -29.44
N VAL A 20 92.33 -94.37 -29.92
CA VAL A 20 90.95 -94.17 -29.45
C VAL A 20 90.16 -95.44 -29.78
N PRO A 21 89.43 -96.05 -28.83
CA PRO A 21 88.54 -97.15 -29.16
C PRO A 21 87.38 -96.60 -29.99
N ILE A 22 87.24 -97.10 -31.21
CA ILE A 22 86.03 -96.90 -32.02
C ILE A 22 84.94 -97.74 -31.36
N ILE A 23 84.17 -97.11 -30.46
CA ILE A 23 82.94 -97.68 -29.92
C ILE A 23 81.86 -97.50 -31.00
N SER A 24 81.58 -98.56 -31.75
CA SER A 24 80.54 -98.65 -32.79
C SER A 24 79.12 -98.79 -32.22
N GLY A 25 78.83 -98.10 -31.11
CA GLY A 25 77.50 -98.08 -30.44
C GLY A 25 76.96 -96.68 -30.12
N SER A 26 77.74 -95.62 -30.34
CA SER A 26 77.43 -94.24 -29.87
C SER A 26 76.57 -93.43 -30.85
N SER A 27 76.53 -93.81 -32.13
CA SER A 27 75.98 -92.98 -33.20
C SER A 27 74.43 -92.89 -33.21
N LYS A 28 73.72 -93.93 -32.76
CA LYS A 28 72.24 -93.93 -32.65
C LYS A 28 71.73 -93.11 -31.46
N LYS A 29 72.42 -93.13 -30.32
CA LYS A 29 72.07 -92.36 -29.12
C LYS A 29 72.28 -90.86 -29.32
N ILE A 30 73.42 -90.49 -29.91
CA ILE A 30 73.75 -89.09 -30.26
C ILE A 30 72.74 -88.53 -31.28
N SER A 31 72.23 -89.35 -32.20
CA SER A 31 71.20 -88.98 -33.17
C SER A 31 69.82 -88.74 -32.52
N GLN A 32 69.40 -89.58 -31.57
CA GLN A 32 68.15 -89.40 -30.82
C GLN A 32 68.20 -88.17 -29.90
N GLU A 33 69.28 -87.98 -29.15
CA GLU A 33 69.47 -86.80 -28.28
C GLU A 33 69.51 -85.50 -29.10
N SER A 34 70.13 -85.52 -30.28
CA SER A 34 70.14 -84.35 -31.18
C SER A 34 68.74 -84.02 -31.74
N MET A 35 67.90 -85.03 -32.00
CA MET A 35 66.50 -84.84 -32.38
C MET A 35 65.64 -84.31 -31.23
N GLU A 36 65.83 -84.83 -30.01
CA GLU A 36 65.15 -84.38 -28.79
C GLU A 36 65.47 -82.91 -28.49
N ILE A 37 66.75 -82.52 -28.54
CA ILE A 37 67.19 -81.13 -28.33
C ILE A 37 66.57 -80.20 -29.38
N ARG A 38 66.49 -80.63 -30.65
CA ARG A 38 65.85 -79.84 -31.71
C ARG A 38 64.36 -79.68 -31.45
N ARG A 39 63.68 -80.74 -31.00
CA ARG A 39 62.26 -80.69 -30.63
C ARG A 39 62.02 -79.74 -29.47
N LEU A 40 62.77 -79.87 -28.38
CA LEU A 40 62.67 -79.00 -27.20
C LEU A 40 62.99 -77.53 -27.53
N LYS A 41 63.93 -77.25 -28.44
CA LYS A 41 64.20 -75.90 -28.93
C LYS A 41 63.01 -75.32 -29.69
N ASN A 42 62.36 -76.12 -30.54
CA ASN A 42 61.16 -75.69 -31.26
C ASN A 42 59.99 -75.44 -30.30
N GLU A 43 59.76 -76.34 -29.33
CA GLU A 43 58.73 -76.17 -28.30
C GLU A 43 58.99 -74.93 -27.43
N LEU A 44 60.24 -74.69 -27.02
CA LEU A 44 60.64 -73.49 -26.29
C LEU A 44 60.36 -72.21 -27.09
N GLU A 45 60.62 -72.22 -28.39
CA GLU A 45 60.36 -71.07 -29.25
C GLU A 45 58.86 -70.80 -29.43
N ILE A 46 58.04 -71.84 -29.54
CA ILE A 46 56.58 -71.73 -29.55
C ILE A 46 56.08 -71.12 -28.23
N CYS A 47 56.52 -71.65 -27.08
CA CYS A 47 56.13 -71.13 -25.77
C CYS A 47 56.58 -69.68 -25.55
N LYS A 48 57.76 -69.29 -26.04
CA LYS A 48 58.20 -67.87 -25.98
C LYS A 48 57.30 -66.95 -26.80
N ASN A 49 56.91 -67.37 -27.99
CA ASN A 49 56.02 -66.60 -28.84
C ASN A 49 54.61 -66.48 -28.23
N GLU A 50 54.08 -67.56 -27.66
CA GLU A 50 52.82 -67.55 -26.92
C GLU A 50 52.88 -66.65 -25.69
N LEU A 51 53.96 -66.73 -24.90
CA LEU A 51 54.18 -65.87 -23.75
C LEU A 51 54.24 -64.38 -24.16
N LYS A 52 54.92 -64.07 -25.27
CA LYS A 52 54.97 -62.71 -25.83
C LYS A 52 53.58 -62.22 -26.22
N ASN A 53 52.81 -63.04 -26.93
CA ASN A 53 51.44 -62.71 -27.35
C ASN A 53 50.52 -62.50 -26.13
N LYS A 54 50.61 -63.36 -25.12
CA LYS A 54 49.84 -63.23 -23.88
C LYS A 54 50.27 -62.02 -23.04
N THR A 55 51.54 -61.64 -23.09
CA THR A 55 52.04 -60.42 -22.44
C THR A 55 51.48 -59.18 -23.13
N THR A 56 51.45 -59.16 -24.46
CA THR A 56 50.84 -58.05 -25.21
C THR A 56 49.34 -57.95 -24.96
N GLU A 57 48.62 -59.07 -24.95
CA GLU A 57 47.19 -59.15 -24.64
C GLU A 57 46.89 -58.63 -23.23
N ASN A 58 47.66 -59.06 -22.22
CA ASN A 58 47.53 -58.54 -20.86
C ASN A 58 47.81 -57.05 -20.75
N THR A 59 48.74 -56.52 -21.54
CA THR A 59 49.06 -55.09 -21.53
C THR A 59 47.90 -54.28 -22.09
N VAL A 60 47.26 -54.76 -23.17
CA VAL A 60 46.06 -54.13 -23.74
C VAL A 60 44.90 -54.15 -22.75
N LEU A 61 44.64 -55.30 -22.12
CA LEU A 61 43.58 -55.44 -21.11
C LEU A 61 43.81 -54.51 -19.91
N ARG A 62 45.04 -54.42 -19.41
CA ARG A 62 45.38 -53.47 -18.33
C ARG A 62 45.09 -52.03 -18.71
N ASN A 63 45.46 -51.61 -19.91
CA ASN A 63 45.19 -50.25 -20.38
C ASN A 63 43.67 -49.99 -20.51
N GLN A 64 42.91 -51.00 -20.93
CA GLN A 64 41.44 -50.91 -20.97
C GLN A 64 40.84 -50.80 -19.56
N CYS A 65 41.34 -51.55 -18.58
CA CYS A 65 40.91 -51.44 -17.19
C CYS A 65 41.16 -50.04 -16.63
N ILE A 66 42.36 -49.48 -16.84
CA ILE A 66 42.70 -48.13 -16.40
C ILE A 66 41.78 -47.08 -17.06
N ALA A 67 41.52 -47.22 -18.37
CA ALA A 67 40.62 -46.33 -19.08
C ALA A 67 39.19 -46.39 -18.51
N PHE A 68 38.72 -47.59 -18.14
CA PHE A 68 37.42 -47.78 -17.52
C PHE A 68 37.36 -47.18 -16.11
N GLU A 69 38.39 -47.38 -15.28
CA GLU A 69 38.50 -46.79 -13.94
C GLU A 69 38.42 -45.26 -14.00
N ASN A 70 39.21 -44.64 -14.89
CA ASN A 70 39.17 -43.20 -15.11
C ASN A 70 37.78 -42.71 -15.55
N HIS A 71 37.09 -43.48 -16.39
CA HIS A 71 35.74 -43.15 -16.82
C HIS A 71 34.74 -43.23 -15.66
N CYS A 72 34.84 -44.25 -14.81
CA CYS A 72 34.03 -44.37 -13.60
C CYS A 72 34.24 -43.20 -12.65
N GLU A 73 35.48 -42.74 -12.47
CA GLU A 73 35.78 -41.56 -11.64
C GLU A 73 35.15 -40.28 -12.21
N GLN A 74 35.21 -40.08 -13.53
CA GLN A 74 34.55 -38.96 -14.20
C GLN A 74 33.03 -38.99 -13.98
N LEU A 75 32.40 -40.14 -14.20
CA LEU A 75 30.97 -40.33 -13.96
C LEU A 75 30.59 -40.08 -12.49
N HIS A 76 31.42 -40.53 -11.56
CA HIS A 76 31.23 -40.28 -10.13
C HIS A 76 31.28 -38.78 -9.82
N GLY A 77 32.23 -38.04 -10.41
CA GLY A 77 32.33 -36.59 -10.28
C GLY A 77 31.07 -35.88 -10.78
N ILE A 78 30.60 -36.23 -11.98
CA ILE A 78 29.37 -35.66 -12.58
C ILE A 78 28.16 -35.97 -11.68
N ARG A 79 28.04 -37.21 -11.21
CA ARG A 79 26.93 -37.61 -10.32
C ARG A 79 26.90 -36.78 -9.05
N ASN A 80 28.05 -36.56 -8.42
CA ASN A 80 28.11 -35.78 -7.18
C ASN A 80 27.78 -34.30 -7.42
N GLN A 81 28.19 -33.73 -8.55
CA GLN A 81 27.79 -32.38 -8.96
C GLN A 81 26.26 -32.30 -9.11
N LEU A 82 25.66 -33.24 -9.83
CA LEU A 82 24.21 -33.28 -10.03
C LEU A 82 23.45 -33.41 -8.70
N ILE A 83 23.93 -34.23 -7.77
CA ILE A 83 23.34 -34.36 -6.43
C ILE A 83 23.39 -33.02 -5.68
N ASN A 84 24.52 -32.31 -5.74
CA ASN A 84 24.64 -31.02 -5.07
C ASN A 84 23.69 -29.99 -5.68
N GLU A 85 23.60 -29.92 -7.00
CA GLU A 85 22.65 -29.03 -7.70
C GLU A 85 21.20 -29.35 -7.32
N MET A 86 20.82 -30.63 -7.27
CA MET A 86 19.48 -31.05 -6.83
C MET A 86 19.19 -30.60 -5.40
N ASN A 87 20.13 -30.80 -4.47
CA ASN A 87 19.97 -30.40 -3.07
C ASN A 87 19.83 -28.87 -2.93
N GLU A 88 20.60 -28.10 -3.70
CA GLU A 88 20.49 -26.64 -3.73
C GLU A 88 19.13 -26.18 -4.25
N GLN A 89 18.63 -26.83 -5.31
CA GLN A 89 17.29 -26.56 -5.82
C GLN A 89 16.20 -26.90 -4.81
N GLU A 90 16.26 -28.06 -4.16
CA GLU A 90 15.30 -28.45 -3.13
C GLU A 90 15.25 -27.44 -1.98
N LYS A 91 16.42 -26.99 -1.51
CA LYS A 91 16.51 -25.95 -0.49
C LYS A 91 15.90 -24.63 -0.97
N HIS A 92 16.20 -24.21 -2.19
CA HIS A 92 15.63 -23.00 -2.76
C HIS A 92 14.10 -23.07 -2.87
N PHE A 93 13.55 -24.21 -3.29
CA PHE A 93 12.10 -24.42 -3.33
C PHE A 93 11.47 -24.39 -1.93
N ALA A 94 12.09 -25.01 -0.94
CA ALA A 94 11.62 -24.93 0.45
C ALA A 94 11.56 -23.48 0.96
N ASP A 95 12.61 -22.69 0.70
CA ASP A 95 12.63 -21.26 1.06
C ASP A 95 11.53 -20.46 0.35
N LEU A 96 11.26 -20.77 -0.93
CA LEU A 96 10.17 -20.13 -1.68
C LEU A 96 8.79 -20.49 -1.11
N PHE A 97 8.55 -21.75 -0.75
CA PHE A 97 7.30 -22.18 -0.14
C PHE A 97 7.06 -21.48 1.21
N ASP A 98 8.10 -21.35 2.04
CA ASP A 98 8.00 -20.65 3.31
C ASP A 98 7.70 -19.15 3.13
N LYS A 99 8.33 -18.50 2.13
CA LYS A 99 8.00 -17.11 1.76
C LYS A 99 6.56 -16.98 1.29
N GLN A 100 6.11 -17.88 0.42
CA GLN A 100 4.73 -17.88 -0.09
C GLN A 100 3.72 -18.04 1.03
N LYS A 101 3.98 -18.94 1.98
CA LYS A 101 3.12 -19.16 3.16
C LYS A 101 2.97 -17.89 4.00
N LYS A 102 4.09 -17.19 4.29
CA LYS A 102 4.08 -15.92 5.03
C LYS A 102 3.26 -14.84 4.31
N LEU A 103 3.43 -14.71 2.99
CA LEU A 103 2.65 -13.76 2.18
C LEU A 103 1.14 -14.06 2.24
N ILE A 104 0.75 -15.33 2.19
CA ILE A 104 -0.66 -15.74 2.32
C ILE A 104 -1.20 -15.36 3.71
N GLU A 105 -0.43 -15.59 4.78
CA GLU A 105 -0.82 -15.21 6.13
C GLU A 105 -1.01 -13.69 6.27
N GLU A 106 -0.12 -12.88 5.70
CA GLU A 106 -0.23 -11.42 5.66
C GLU A 106 -1.45 -10.96 4.85
N SER A 107 -1.67 -11.55 3.68
CA SER A 107 -2.84 -11.28 2.83
C SER A 107 -4.15 -11.57 3.57
N ASN A 108 -4.21 -12.66 4.34
CA ASN A 108 -5.37 -13.01 5.13
C ASN A 108 -5.64 -11.98 6.24
N LYS A 109 -4.60 -11.47 6.91
CA LYS A 109 -4.75 -10.38 7.89
C LYS A 109 -5.30 -9.12 7.25
N PHE A 110 -4.79 -8.75 6.06
CA PHE A 110 -5.29 -7.60 5.31
C PHE A 110 -6.77 -7.77 4.93
N CYS A 111 -7.17 -8.97 4.51
CA CYS A 111 -8.57 -9.29 4.19
C CYS A 111 -9.51 -9.08 5.41
N SER A 112 -9.10 -9.52 6.60
CA SER A 112 -9.87 -9.29 7.84
C SER A 112 -10.04 -7.81 8.14
N ILE A 113 -8.96 -7.02 8.09
CA ILE A 113 -9.01 -5.57 8.31
C ILE A 113 -9.91 -4.89 7.27
N SER A 114 -9.80 -5.29 6.00
CA SER A 114 -10.63 -4.74 4.92
C SER A 114 -12.13 -4.96 5.16
N LYS A 115 -12.52 -6.12 5.74
CA LYS A 115 -13.91 -6.39 6.11
C LYS A 115 -14.40 -5.49 7.24
N GLU A 116 -13.58 -5.30 8.28
CA GLU A 116 -13.91 -4.40 9.40
C GLU A 116 -14.11 -2.95 8.95
N ILE A 117 -13.24 -2.47 8.06
CA ILE A 117 -13.36 -1.13 7.45
C ILE A 117 -14.67 -1.01 6.66
N GLY A 118 -15.05 -2.05 5.91
CA GLY A 118 -16.33 -2.08 5.20
C GLY A 118 -17.53 -1.89 6.14
N LEU A 119 -17.59 -2.70 7.20
CA LEU A 119 -18.65 -2.61 8.21
C LEU A 119 -18.70 -1.24 8.91
N ALA A 120 -17.54 -0.65 9.21
CA ALA A 120 -17.47 0.68 9.81
C ALA A 120 -17.99 1.76 8.85
N LYS A 121 -17.67 1.66 7.55
CA LYS A 121 -18.18 2.57 6.52
C LYS A 121 -19.69 2.46 6.35
N ASP A 122 -20.24 1.24 6.34
CA ASP A 122 -21.69 1.03 6.21
C ASP A 122 -22.45 1.66 7.37
N LYS A 123 -21.96 1.45 8.61
CA LYS A 123 -22.53 2.11 9.81
C LYS A 123 -22.43 3.62 9.73
N HIS A 124 -21.30 4.15 9.26
CA HIS A 124 -21.13 5.60 9.10
C HIS A 124 -22.11 6.16 8.07
N LEU A 125 -22.29 5.48 6.94
CA LEU A 125 -23.24 5.87 5.91
C LEU A 125 -24.68 5.86 6.44
N GLU A 126 -25.05 4.84 7.22
CA GLU A 126 -26.37 4.78 7.85
C GLU A 126 -26.64 5.99 8.77
N VAL A 127 -25.65 6.38 9.57
CA VAL A 127 -25.74 7.57 10.43
C VAL A 127 -25.86 8.84 9.60
N GLN A 128 -25.06 8.98 8.54
CA GLN A 128 -25.12 10.15 7.65
C GLN A 128 -26.49 10.28 6.97
N THR A 129 -27.06 9.19 6.48
CA THR A 129 -28.40 9.19 5.87
C THR A 129 -29.46 9.64 6.88
N LYS A 130 -29.44 9.10 8.10
CA LYS A 130 -30.37 9.53 9.16
C LYS A 130 -30.23 11.03 9.50
N LEU A 131 -29.01 11.57 9.48
CA LEU A 131 -28.78 12.99 9.73
C LEU A 131 -29.37 13.86 8.61
N ILE A 132 -29.21 13.46 7.35
CA ILE A 132 -29.82 14.16 6.21
C ILE A 132 -31.34 14.18 6.35
N ASP A 133 -31.96 13.04 6.67
CA ASP A 133 -33.42 12.95 6.88
C ASP A 133 -33.92 13.88 7.98
N ILE A 134 -33.14 14.04 9.08
CA ILE A 134 -33.48 14.95 10.17
C ILE A 134 -33.37 16.41 9.70
N LEU A 135 -32.28 16.77 9.01
CA LEU A 135 -32.08 18.12 8.50
C LEU A 135 -33.18 18.54 7.52
N GLU A 136 -33.61 17.65 6.63
CA GLU A 136 -34.72 17.90 5.71
C GLU A 136 -36.04 18.15 6.44
N LYS A 137 -36.31 17.40 7.51
CA LYS A 137 -37.50 17.61 8.35
C LYS A 137 -37.45 18.94 9.10
N ASP A 138 -36.29 19.29 9.65
CA ASP A 138 -36.10 20.55 10.35
C ASP A 138 -36.26 21.74 9.40
N LEU A 139 -35.67 21.68 8.21
CA LEU A 139 -35.83 22.70 7.16
C LEU A 139 -37.30 22.89 6.77
N ASN A 140 -38.04 21.80 6.53
CA ASN A 140 -39.47 21.87 6.22
C ASN A 140 -40.28 22.48 7.37
N THR A 141 -39.93 22.14 8.61
CA THR A 141 -40.59 22.68 9.81
C THR A 141 -40.32 24.18 9.92
N MET A 142 -39.09 24.63 9.68
CA MET A 142 -38.71 26.04 9.70
C MET A 142 -39.44 26.84 8.61
N ASP A 143 -39.52 26.31 7.39
CA ASP A 143 -40.29 26.94 6.29
C ASP A 143 -41.77 27.10 6.66
N GLN A 144 -42.38 26.06 7.25
CA GLN A 144 -43.77 26.14 7.73
C GLN A 144 -43.96 27.16 8.85
N ILE A 145 -42.99 27.29 9.77
CA ILE A 145 -43.04 28.30 10.84
C ILE A 145 -42.91 29.70 10.25
N GLN A 146 -41.99 29.92 9.31
CA GLN A 146 -41.80 31.20 8.64
C GLN A 146 -43.08 31.63 7.89
N LYS A 147 -43.69 30.73 7.11
CA LYS A 147 -44.96 30.99 6.43
C LYS A 147 -46.07 31.37 7.41
N ARG A 148 -46.24 30.60 8.50
CA ARG A 148 -47.24 30.90 9.54
C ARG A 148 -46.99 32.25 10.21
N HIS A 149 -45.75 32.60 10.46
CA HIS A 149 -45.38 33.89 11.04
C HIS A 149 -45.70 35.04 10.10
N GLU A 150 -45.36 34.91 8.81
CA GLU A 150 -45.70 35.88 7.76
C GLU A 150 -47.21 36.07 7.66
N ASP A 151 -47.98 34.97 7.63
CA ASP A 151 -49.44 34.99 7.58
C ASP A 151 -50.05 35.67 8.81
N ALA A 152 -49.56 35.35 10.02
CA ALA A 152 -50.02 35.96 11.26
C ALA A 152 -49.72 37.46 11.29
N LYS A 153 -48.52 37.87 10.86
CA LYS A 153 -48.12 39.28 10.72
C LYS A 153 -49.03 40.01 9.73
N ASN A 154 -49.32 39.41 8.57
CA ASN A 154 -50.22 39.97 7.57
C ASN A 154 -51.68 40.07 8.07
N GLN A 155 -52.14 39.11 8.86
CA GLN A 155 -53.46 39.15 9.49
C GLN A 155 -53.56 40.27 10.55
N GLN A 156 -52.52 40.45 11.38
CA GLN A 156 -52.44 41.56 12.34
C GLN A 156 -52.41 42.93 11.65
N GLY A 157 -51.59 43.08 10.60
CA GLY A 157 -51.54 44.33 9.82
C GLY A 157 -52.87 44.69 9.14
N LYS A 158 -53.71 43.70 8.78
CA LYS A 158 -55.05 43.93 8.24
C LYS A 158 -56.07 44.36 9.30
N MET A 159 -55.93 43.93 10.56
CA MET A 159 -56.75 44.44 11.68
C MET A 159 -56.35 45.87 12.09
N GLU A 160 -55.08 46.22 11.93
CA GLU A 160 -54.54 47.55 12.25
C GLU A 160 -54.68 48.58 11.12
N THR A 161 -55.29 48.25 9.97
CA THR A 161 -55.40 49.21 8.85
C THR A 161 -56.80 49.67 8.49
N THR A 162 -57.91 48.97 8.79
CA THR A 162 -59.24 49.55 8.57
C THR A 162 -60.34 48.81 9.34
N ARG A 163 -61.00 49.50 10.28
CA ARG A 163 -62.44 49.26 10.51
C ARG A 163 -63.14 50.16 9.48
N ASN A 164 -63.46 49.63 8.31
CA ASN A 164 -64.30 50.27 7.28
C ASN A 164 -63.72 51.48 6.49
N GLY A 165 -62.39 51.65 6.41
CA GLY A 165 -61.80 52.73 5.60
C GLY A 165 -61.69 54.09 6.30
N GLU A 166 -62.09 54.17 7.58
CA GLU A 166 -61.90 55.36 8.40
C GLU A 166 -60.50 55.35 9.07
N PRO A 167 -59.78 56.49 9.08
CA PRO A 167 -58.53 56.61 9.84
C PRO A 167 -58.77 56.30 11.32
N PHE A 168 -57.82 55.64 11.98
CA PHE A 168 -57.92 55.43 13.43
C PHE A 168 -57.91 56.78 14.15
N SER A 169 -58.62 56.89 15.27
CA SER A 169 -58.68 58.15 16.04
C SER A 169 -57.30 58.68 16.41
N TRP A 170 -56.33 57.81 16.72
CA TRP A 170 -54.96 58.20 17.02
C TRP A 170 -54.17 58.76 15.83
N GLN A 171 -54.67 58.59 14.60
CA GLN A 171 -54.10 59.18 13.38
C GLN A 171 -54.63 60.59 13.09
N LEU A 172 -55.66 61.04 13.82
CA LEU A 172 -56.33 62.32 13.61
C LEU A 172 -56.01 63.31 14.74
N CYS A 173 -56.03 64.59 14.42
CA CYS A 173 -56.01 65.63 15.43
C CYS A 173 -57.38 65.76 16.09
N ASP A 174 -57.50 65.58 17.41
CA ASP A 174 -58.78 65.67 18.13
C ASP A 174 -59.44 67.07 18.10
N ILE A 175 -58.80 68.06 17.49
CA ILE A 175 -59.34 69.43 17.33
C ILE A 175 -59.88 69.68 15.93
N CYS A 176 -59.08 69.38 14.90
CA CYS A 176 -59.46 69.64 13.50
C CYS A 176 -59.92 68.38 12.77
N LEU A 177 -59.79 67.21 13.38
CA LEU A 177 -60.12 65.88 12.86
C LEU A 177 -59.40 65.50 11.55
N GLU A 178 -58.33 66.22 11.22
CA GLU A 178 -57.49 65.98 10.05
C GLU A 178 -56.37 65.00 10.39
N LYS A 179 -55.98 64.17 9.41
CA LYS A 179 -54.91 63.19 9.56
C LYS A 179 -53.57 63.87 9.82
N TYR A 180 -52.82 63.35 10.78
CA TYR A 180 -51.44 63.76 11.00
C TYR A 180 -50.57 63.40 9.80
N SER A 181 -49.71 64.32 9.38
CA SER A 181 -48.80 64.12 8.26
C SER A 181 -47.49 64.87 8.48
N ASN A 182 -46.52 64.68 7.59
CA ASN A 182 -45.28 65.44 7.59
C ASN A 182 -45.45 66.88 7.04
N GLU A 183 -46.65 67.25 6.59
CA GLU A 183 -46.96 68.61 6.14
C GLU A 183 -46.98 69.56 7.33
N GLU A 184 -46.43 70.75 7.15
CA GLU A 184 -46.13 71.72 8.22
C GLU A 184 -47.31 71.99 9.17
N CYS A 185 -48.53 72.12 8.65
CA CYS A 185 -49.74 72.35 9.44
C CYS A 185 -50.24 71.11 10.19
N HIS A 186 -50.01 69.92 9.64
CA HIS A 186 -50.55 68.65 10.15
C HIS A 186 -49.53 67.83 10.94
N VAL A 187 -48.31 68.35 11.15
CA VAL A 187 -47.31 67.69 12.00
C VAL A 187 -47.83 67.53 13.43
N PRO A 188 -47.90 66.32 13.99
CA PRO A 188 -48.31 66.09 15.37
C PRO A 188 -47.25 66.64 16.33
N ARG A 189 -47.67 67.49 17.26
CA ARG A 189 -46.85 68.11 18.31
C ARG A 189 -47.31 67.65 19.68
N SER A 190 -46.36 67.20 20.50
CA SER A 190 -46.65 66.77 21.86
C SER A 190 -46.56 67.96 22.82
N LEU A 191 -47.63 68.16 23.60
CA LEU A 191 -47.68 69.11 24.70
C LEU A 191 -47.00 68.50 25.94
N GLY A 192 -46.60 69.34 26.89
CA GLY A 192 -45.92 68.93 28.13
C GLY A 192 -46.76 68.04 29.05
N CYS A 193 -48.08 67.99 28.83
CA CYS A 193 -48.99 67.07 29.51
C CYS A 193 -49.13 65.70 28.82
N GLY A 194 -48.54 65.51 27.64
CA GLY A 194 -48.58 64.27 26.86
C GLY A 194 -49.62 64.25 25.74
N HIS A 195 -50.60 65.16 25.74
CA HIS A 195 -51.56 65.27 24.63
C HIS A 195 -50.87 65.70 23.34
N THR A 196 -51.33 65.15 22.21
CA THR A 196 -50.81 65.47 20.88
C THR A 196 -51.85 66.24 20.08
N VAL A 197 -51.43 67.33 19.44
CA VAL A 197 -52.28 68.15 18.55
C VAL A 197 -51.48 68.50 17.29
N CYS A 198 -52.13 68.82 16.17
CA CYS A 198 -51.38 69.21 14.98
C CYS A 198 -50.74 70.59 15.16
N HIS A 199 -49.65 70.87 14.44
CA HIS A 199 -48.93 72.12 14.55
C HIS A 199 -49.82 73.35 14.27
N GLY A 200 -50.69 73.28 13.27
CA GLY A 200 -51.66 74.35 12.97
C GLY A 200 -52.61 74.63 14.13
N CYS A 201 -53.08 73.58 14.82
CA CYS A 201 -53.89 73.72 16.03
C CYS A 201 -53.08 74.23 17.22
N ALA A 202 -51.84 73.78 17.41
CA ALA A 202 -50.95 74.28 18.47
C ALA A 202 -50.68 75.79 18.31
N THR A 203 -50.53 76.28 17.07
CA THR A 203 -50.39 77.70 16.76
C THR A 203 -51.64 78.48 17.16
N LYS A 204 -52.84 77.95 16.90
CA LYS A 204 -54.11 78.59 17.31
C LYS A 204 -54.32 78.59 18.84
N LEU A 205 -53.76 77.61 19.54
CA LEU A 205 -53.82 77.48 21.00
C LEU A 205 -52.67 78.19 21.74
N SER A 206 -51.83 78.91 21.01
CA SER A 206 -50.74 79.67 21.59
C SER A 206 -51.28 80.84 22.41
N VAL A 207 -50.80 80.94 23.64
CA VAL A 207 -51.09 82.02 24.59
C VAL A 207 -49.79 82.70 25.00
N THR A 208 -49.87 83.82 25.70
CA THR A 208 -48.67 84.49 26.23
C THR A 208 -47.89 83.54 27.15
N GLY A 209 -46.68 83.17 26.72
CA GLY A 209 -45.77 82.29 27.48
C GLY A 209 -45.87 80.79 27.19
N GLY A 210 -46.67 80.34 26.21
CA GLY A 210 -46.68 78.94 25.77
C GLY A 210 -47.93 78.49 25.02
N VAL A 211 -48.15 77.18 24.92
CA VAL A 211 -49.36 76.60 24.32
C VAL A 211 -50.22 75.98 25.41
N ARG A 212 -51.49 76.40 25.50
CA ARG A 212 -52.44 75.84 26.48
C ARG A 212 -53.14 74.63 25.86
N CYS A 213 -53.04 73.48 26.53
CA CYS A 213 -53.73 72.27 26.12
C CYS A 213 -55.26 72.47 26.14
N PRO A 214 -56.00 72.04 25.11
CA PRO A 214 -57.46 72.18 25.08
C PRO A 214 -58.18 71.12 25.94
N PHE A 215 -57.50 70.01 26.26
CA PHE A 215 -58.08 68.86 26.95
C PHE A 215 -57.99 68.99 28.47
N ASP A 216 -56.81 69.26 29.01
CA ASP A 216 -56.53 69.35 30.44
C ASP A 216 -56.16 70.77 30.93
N ARG A 217 -56.07 71.73 30.00
CA ARG A 217 -55.74 73.15 30.26
C ARG A 217 -54.33 73.39 30.82
N ILE A 218 -53.46 72.39 30.85
CA ILE A 218 -52.08 72.52 31.25
C ILE A 218 -51.32 73.31 30.17
N THR A 219 -50.56 74.32 30.59
CA THR A 219 -49.80 75.18 29.65
C THR A 219 -48.38 74.66 29.49
N THR A 220 -48.02 74.32 28.26
CA THR A 220 -46.67 73.94 27.87
C THR A 220 -45.86 75.19 27.61
N LYS A 221 -44.89 75.50 28.48
CA LYS A 221 -44.00 76.66 28.31
C LYS A 221 -43.13 76.43 27.09
N THR A 222 -43.28 77.28 26.09
CA THR A 222 -42.53 77.21 24.84
C THR A 222 -42.42 78.60 24.23
N LYS A 223 -41.39 78.83 23.40
CA LYS A 223 -41.18 80.13 22.73
C LYS A 223 -42.17 80.34 21.57
N ASN A 224 -42.49 79.26 20.86
CA ASN A 224 -43.43 79.22 19.74
C ASN A 224 -43.98 77.80 19.59
N SER A 225 -45.00 77.61 18.74
CA SER A 225 -45.60 76.29 18.46
C SER A 225 -44.65 75.34 17.71
N GLU A 226 -43.65 75.88 17.00
CA GLU A 226 -42.65 75.08 16.26
C GLU A 226 -41.65 74.36 17.17
N SER A 227 -41.38 74.95 18.33
CA SER A 227 -40.45 74.40 19.34
C SER A 227 -41.07 73.31 20.21
N LEU A 228 -42.36 73.00 20.02
CA LEU A 228 -42.95 71.79 20.58
C LEU A 228 -42.35 70.54 19.90
N PRO A 229 -42.03 69.48 20.65
CA PRO A 229 -41.46 68.26 20.08
C PRO A 229 -42.44 67.61 19.08
N LYS A 230 -41.90 67.14 17.95
CA LYS A 230 -42.66 66.32 16.99
C LYS A 230 -42.92 64.94 17.59
N ASN A 231 -44.13 64.44 17.41
CA ASN A 231 -44.45 63.06 17.79
C ASN A 231 -44.11 62.11 16.61
N PHE A 232 -42.86 61.65 16.55
CA PHE A 232 -42.38 60.76 15.49
C PHE A 232 -43.04 59.38 15.51
N SER A 233 -43.49 58.91 16.68
CA SER A 233 -44.20 57.63 16.79
C SER A 233 -45.52 57.67 16.04
N VAL A 234 -46.33 58.72 16.23
CA VAL A 234 -47.57 58.92 15.48
C VAL A 234 -47.29 59.08 13.99
N LEU A 235 -46.25 59.84 13.62
CA LEU A 235 -45.85 59.98 12.22
C LEU A 235 -45.49 58.64 11.57
N GLN A 236 -44.69 57.80 12.23
CA GLN A 236 -44.25 56.50 11.68
C GLN A 236 -45.40 55.50 11.51
N MET A 237 -46.45 55.60 12.33
CA MET A 237 -47.64 54.77 12.24
C MET A 237 -48.71 55.35 11.27
N CYS A 238 -48.53 56.59 10.80
CA CYS A 238 -49.42 57.26 9.84
C CYS A 238 -48.94 57.18 8.38
N ILE A 239 -47.72 56.67 8.15
CA ILE A 239 -47.08 56.47 6.83
C ILE A 239 -47.64 55.24 6.12
#